data_AF-A0A2H3CE12-F1
#
_entry.id   AF-A0A2H3CE12-F1
#
_cell.length_a   1.000
_cell.length_b   1.000
_cell.length_c   1.000
_cell.angle_alpha   90.00
_cell.angle_beta   90.00
_cell.angle_gamma   90.00
#
_symmetry.space_group_name_H-M   'P 1'
#
loop_
_entity.id
_entity.type
_entity.pdbx_description
1 polymer ?
#
loop_
_entity_poly.entity_id
_entity_poly.type
_entity_poly.pdbx_seq_one_letter_code
_entity_poly.pdbx_strand_id
1 'polypeptide(L)'
;MPTIGGVYNKGCMHVVIYLNGLGWPLKLKDSDLDNDRSWFQHAWTLQEVGSECTIAGDMPDGPMHAQRIDGRNYETALLTRFHKELDSVKRALVVGQIFATLVDMQKHMSTNLVDRVAGLTFSLQPYTIPAYHESETLEDAWMALVNAMFPGMHMKILLVYPGVGLGCKKWRPTWDQVMMEPLPEDANYIQADVKHNNETDEDWFDGYCTEKGHVQVFNVGLADGHD
;
A
#
# COMPACT_ATOMS: atom_id res chain seq x y z
N MET A 1 -17.52 4.28 6.93
CA MET A 1 -17.04 3.00 6.35
C MET A 1 -17.45 1.79 7.18
N PRO A 2 -17.97 0.70 6.57
CA PRO A 2 -17.96 -0.60 7.23
C PRO A 2 -16.50 -1.10 7.34
N THR A 3 -15.97 -1.21 8.55
CA THR A 3 -14.64 -1.75 8.87
C THR A 3 -14.62 -3.28 8.75
N ILE A 4 -15.06 -3.80 7.60
CA ILE A 4 -15.25 -5.24 7.38
C ILE A 4 -13.94 -6.02 7.44
N GLY A 5 -12.81 -5.36 7.15
CA GLY A 5 -11.48 -5.95 7.26
C GLY A 5 -11.05 -6.33 8.68
N GLY A 6 -11.77 -5.85 9.71
CA GLY A 6 -11.47 -6.15 11.11
C GLY A 6 -11.70 -7.62 11.47
N VAL A 7 -12.54 -8.30 10.68
CA VAL A 7 -12.76 -9.74 10.78
C VAL A 7 -11.50 -10.52 10.39
N TYR A 8 -10.67 -9.98 9.48
CA TYR A 8 -9.51 -10.67 8.91
C TYR A 8 -8.17 -10.37 9.61
N ASN A 9 -8.13 -9.35 10.49
CA ASN A 9 -6.89 -8.86 11.11
C ASN A 9 -6.31 -9.83 12.17
N LYS A 10 -7.14 -10.66 12.82
CA LYS A 10 -6.66 -11.62 13.83
C LYS A 10 -6.14 -12.92 13.22
N GLY A 11 -4.87 -12.91 12.83
CA GLY A 11 -4.03 -14.09 12.70
C GLY A 11 -4.41 -15.07 11.58
N CYS A 12 -3.59 -15.10 10.53
CA CYS A 12 -3.60 -16.13 9.50
C CYS A 12 -4.96 -16.38 8.82
N MET A 13 -5.71 -15.32 8.50
CA MET A 13 -6.96 -15.49 7.78
C MET A 13 -6.72 -15.52 6.27
N HIS A 14 -7.25 -16.58 5.66
CA HIS A 14 -7.34 -16.77 4.24
C HIS A 14 -8.53 -15.98 3.70
N VAL A 15 -8.27 -15.00 2.84
CA VAL A 15 -9.32 -14.17 2.23
C VAL A 15 -9.70 -14.72 0.86
N VAL A 16 -11.00 -14.77 0.59
CA VAL A 16 -11.54 -15.18 -0.70
C VAL A 16 -12.09 -13.96 -1.42
N ILE A 17 -11.48 -13.58 -2.55
CA ILE A 17 -11.79 -12.35 -3.29
C ILE A 17 -12.63 -12.68 -4.53
N TYR A 18 -13.78 -12.02 -4.66
CA TYR A 18 -14.66 -12.12 -5.84
C TYR A 18 -14.52 -10.89 -6.74
N LEU A 19 -13.57 -10.93 -7.68
CA LEU A 19 -13.29 -9.80 -8.57
C LEU A 19 -14.50 -9.38 -9.44
N ASN A 20 -15.35 -10.33 -9.81
CA ASN A 20 -16.55 -10.10 -10.64
C ASN A 20 -17.86 -10.03 -9.84
N GLY A 21 -17.78 -9.96 -8.50
CA GLY A 21 -18.95 -10.05 -7.63
C GLY A 21 -19.37 -11.48 -7.30
N LEU A 22 -20.25 -11.62 -6.29
CA LEU A 22 -20.53 -12.88 -5.61
C LEU A 22 -21.06 -13.97 -6.55
N GLY A 23 -20.30 -15.08 -6.63
CA GLY A 23 -20.75 -16.35 -7.24
C GLY A 23 -20.61 -16.48 -8.75
N TRP A 24 -20.02 -15.48 -9.44
CA TRP A 24 -19.84 -15.55 -10.89
C TRP A 24 -18.46 -16.10 -11.28
N PRO A 25 -18.37 -16.87 -12.38
CA PRO A 25 -17.07 -17.23 -12.96
C PRO A 25 -16.24 -16.00 -13.31
N LEU A 26 -14.95 -16.06 -13.02
CA LEU A 26 -13.99 -15.05 -13.39
C LEU A 26 -13.78 -15.08 -14.90
N LYS A 27 -14.28 -14.04 -15.57
CA LYS A 27 -14.16 -13.82 -17.00
C LYS A 27 -13.66 -12.41 -17.22
N LEU A 28 -12.69 -12.23 -18.11
CA LEU A 28 -12.17 -10.93 -18.51
C LEU A 28 -12.80 -10.46 -19.81
N LYS A 29 -13.28 -9.22 -19.80
CA LYS A 29 -13.57 -8.42 -21.00
C LYS A 29 -12.68 -7.19 -21.00
N ASP A 30 -12.40 -6.63 -22.18
CA ASP A 30 -11.49 -5.49 -22.32
C ASP A 30 -11.88 -4.29 -21.44
N SER A 31 -13.18 -4.08 -21.22
CA SER A 31 -13.70 -2.97 -20.40
C SER A 31 -13.67 -3.24 -18.89
N ASP A 32 -13.45 -4.48 -18.44
CA ASP A 32 -13.71 -4.85 -17.04
C ASP A 32 -12.67 -4.26 -16.08
N LEU A 33 -11.42 -4.08 -16.52
CA LEU A 33 -10.35 -3.50 -15.68
C LEU A 33 -10.50 -1.99 -15.50
N ASP A 34 -11.02 -1.30 -16.52
CA ASP A 34 -11.16 0.16 -16.56
C ASP A 34 -12.53 0.67 -16.09
N ASN A 35 -13.47 -0.24 -15.83
CA ASN A 35 -14.80 0.10 -15.36
C ASN A 35 -14.73 0.65 -13.93
N ASP A 36 -15.50 1.71 -13.65
CA ASP A 36 -15.69 2.24 -12.29
C ASP A 36 -16.19 1.18 -11.30
N ARG A 37 -16.79 0.09 -11.77
CA ARG A 37 -17.25 -1.05 -10.94
C ARG A 37 -16.19 -2.14 -10.75
N SER A 38 -15.01 -1.96 -11.32
CA SER A 38 -13.90 -2.89 -11.20
C SER A 38 -13.44 -2.96 -9.75
N TRP A 39 -13.23 -4.18 -9.26
CA TRP A 39 -12.65 -4.41 -7.94
C TRP A 39 -11.28 -3.70 -7.80
N PHE A 40 -10.51 -3.60 -8.89
CA PHE A 40 -9.19 -2.94 -8.95
C PHE A 40 -9.23 -1.41 -8.85
N GLN A 41 -10.41 -0.78 -8.82
CA GLN A 41 -10.54 0.67 -8.80
C GLN A 41 -11.06 1.23 -7.49
N HIS A 42 -11.58 0.43 -6.58
CA HIS A 42 -12.24 0.95 -5.38
C HIS A 42 -11.38 0.90 -4.13
N ALA A 43 -11.14 2.03 -3.47
CA ALA A 43 -10.27 2.09 -2.30
C ALA A 43 -10.66 1.14 -1.15
N TRP A 44 -11.95 0.80 -1.01
CA TRP A 44 -12.42 -0.11 0.03
C TRP A 44 -11.94 -1.56 -0.14
N THR A 45 -11.55 -1.97 -1.36
CA THR A 45 -11.08 -3.35 -1.62
C THR A 45 -9.71 -3.62 -1.02
N LEU A 46 -8.91 -2.58 -0.77
CA LEU A 46 -7.66 -2.68 -0.02
C LEU A 46 -7.85 -3.05 1.46
N GLN A 47 -9.09 -3.14 1.95
CA GLN A 47 -9.40 -3.73 3.26
C GLN A 47 -9.53 -5.25 3.24
N GLU A 48 -9.61 -5.89 2.06
CA GLU A 48 -9.72 -7.34 1.90
C GLU A 48 -8.33 -8.02 2.08
N VAL A 49 -7.61 -7.63 3.12
CA VAL A 49 -6.24 -8.09 3.42
C VAL A 49 -6.22 -9.41 4.17
N GLY A 50 -5.20 -10.23 3.90
CA GLY A 50 -4.98 -11.51 4.56
C GLY A 50 -3.53 -11.98 4.39
N SER A 51 -3.10 -12.95 5.19
CA SER A 51 -1.81 -13.61 4.96
C SER A 51 -1.82 -14.47 3.68
N GLU A 52 -3.01 -14.93 3.30
CA GLU A 52 -3.28 -15.66 2.08
C GLU A 52 -4.53 -15.12 1.41
N CYS A 53 -4.53 -15.12 0.08
CA CYS A 53 -5.67 -14.71 -0.73
C CYS A 53 -5.91 -15.72 -1.86
N THR A 54 -7.14 -16.22 -1.96
CA THR A 54 -7.64 -17.00 -3.10
C THR A 54 -8.60 -16.16 -3.92
N ILE A 55 -8.43 -16.18 -5.24
CA ILE A 55 -9.38 -15.56 -6.17
C ILE A 55 -10.51 -16.57 -6.43
N ALA A 56 -11.74 -16.16 -6.15
CA ALA A 56 -12.92 -16.97 -6.39
C ALA A 56 -13.41 -16.89 -7.84
N GLY A 57 -14.21 -17.88 -8.23
CA GLY A 57 -14.73 -17.99 -9.59
C GLY A 57 -13.69 -18.49 -10.60
N ASP A 58 -12.55 -19.00 -10.13
CA ASP A 58 -11.55 -19.62 -10.99
C ASP A 58 -12.12 -20.87 -11.69
N MET A 59 -11.81 -21.02 -12.97
CA MET A 59 -12.32 -22.06 -13.85
C MET A 59 -11.14 -22.62 -14.66
N PRO A 60 -11.12 -23.91 -15.04
CA PRO A 60 -9.97 -24.50 -15.74
C PRO A 60 -9.53 -23.80 -17.04
N ASP A 61 -10.46 -23.14 -17.74
CA ASP A 61 -10.26 -22.33 -18.95
C ASP A 61 -10.21 -20.82 -18.66
N GLY A 62 -10.15 -20.46 -17.38
CA GLY A 62 -10.16 -19.10 -16.87
C GLY A 62 -8.80 -18.40 -16.95
N PRO A 63 -8.79 -17.08 -16.67
CA PRO A 63 -7.61 -16.24 -16.83
C PRO A 63 -6.47 -16.58 -15.88
N MET A 64 -6.75 -17.25 -14.75
CA MET A 64 -5.73 -17.67 -13.78
C MET A 64 -4.84 -18.80 -14.32
N HIS A 65 -5.35 -19.60 -15.27
CA HIS A 65 -4.61 -20.71 -15.87
C HIS A 65 -3.91 -20.34 -17.19
N ALA A 66 -3.96 -19.06 -17.60
CA ALA A 66 -3.29 -18.60 -18.80
C ALA A 66 -1.77 -18.82 -18.70
N GLN A 67 -1.16 -19.35 -19.78
CA GLN A 67 0.28 -19.57 -19.83
C GLN A 67 1.02 -18.30 -20.26
N ARG A 68 2.19 -18.06 -19.65
CA ARG A 68 3.10 -16.99 -20.07
C ARG A 68 3.80 -17.38 -21.36
N ILE A 69 3.94 -16.42 -22.27
CA ILE A 69 4.66 -16.59 -23.54
C ILE A 69 6.17 -16.45 -23.34
N ASP A 70 6.61 -15.44 -22.58
CA ASP A 70 8.02 -15.05 -22.47
C ASP A 70 8.44 -14.70 -21.03
N GLY A 71 7.85 -15.37 -20.04
CA GLY A 71 8.13 -15.15 -18.61
C GLY A 71 7.56 -13.84 -18.04
N ARG A 72 7.22 -12.86 -18.90
CA ARG A 72 6.64 -11.56 -18.53
C ARG A 72 5.23 -11.34 -19.10
N ASN A 73 4.98 -11.77 -20.33
CA ASN A 73 3.75 -11.49 -21.06
C ASN A 73 2.88 -12.74 -21.25
N TYR A 74 1.60 -12.50 -21.52
CA TYR A 74 0.58 -13.49 -21.85
C TYR A 74 0.10 -13.30 -23.29
N GLU A 75 -0.72 -14.24 -23.78
CA GLU A 75 -1.26 -14.22 -25.14
C GLU A 75 -1.93 -12.91 -25.54
N THR A 76 -2.59 -12.25 -24.59
CA THR A 76 -3.25 -10.97 -24.85
C THR A 76 -2.69 -9.88 -23.94
N ALA A 77 -2.75 -8.64 -24.44
CA ALA A 77 -2.43 -7.46 -23.65
C ALA A 77 -3.34 -7.35 -22.41
N LEU A 78 -4.62 -7.74 -22.54
CA LEU A 78 -5.58 -7.79 -21.45
C LEU A 78 -5.14 -8.76 -20.34
N LEU A 79 -4.75 -9.99 -20.68
CA LEU A 79 -4.25 -10.97 -19.72
C LEU A 79 -2.96 -10.49 -19.05
N THR A 80 -2.06 -9.89 -19.83
CA THR A 80 -0.81 -9.33 -19.30
C THR A 80 -1.08 -8.24 -18.28
N ARG A 81 -2.01 -7.33 -18.58
CA ARG A 81 -2.42 -6.28 -17.66
C ARG A 81 -3.12 -6.85 -16.41
N PHE A 82 -4.02 -7.80 -16.58
CA PHE A 82 -4.72 -8.46 -15.48
C PHE A 82 -3.76 -9.08 -14.46
N HIS A 83 -2.81 -9.90 -14.92
CA HIS A 83 -1.83 -10.53 -14.03
C HIS A 83 -0.92 -9.49 -13.37
N LYS A 84 -0.57 -8.41 -14.06
CA LYS A 84 0.21 -7.30 -13.47
C LYS A 84 -0.55 -6.57 -12.35
N GLU A 85 -1.82 -6.23 -12.56
CA GLU A 85 -2.64 -5.59 -11.52
C GLU A 85 -2.90 -6.55 -10.36
N LEU A 86 -3.20 -7.83 -10.65
CA LEU A 86 -3.40 -8.85 -9.63
C LEU A 86 -2.15 -9.06 -8.77
N ASP A 87 -0.96 -9.11 -9.37
CA ASP A 87 0.31 -9.24 -8.65
C ASP A 87 0.62 -7.98 -7.83
N SER A 88 0.26 -6.79 -8.32
CA SER A 88 0.37 -5.53 -7.56
C SER A 88 -0.47 -5.58 -6.30
N VAL A 89 -1.77 -5.83 -6.48
CA VAL A 89 -2.74 -5.92 -5.38
C VAL A 89 -2.35 -6.98 -4.38
N LYS A 90 -1.96 -8.19 -4.82
CA LYS A 90 -1.54 -9.25 -3.89
C LYS A 90 -0.38 -8.81 -3.00
N ARG A 91 0.54 -7.97 -3.49
CA ARG A 91 1.60 -7.39 -2.66
C ARG A 91 1.04 -6.36 -1.67
N ALA A 92 0.12 -5.49 -2.10
CA ALA A 92 -0.55 -4.53 -1.22
C ALA A 92 -1.44 -5.18 -0.14
N LEU A 93 -2.03 -6.34 -0.45
CA LEU A 93 -2.84 -7.10 0.51
C LEU A 93 -1.99 -7.86 1.54
N VAL A 94 -0.68 -8.00 1.31
CA VAL A 94 0.25 -8.55 2.28
C VAL A 94 0.47 -7.52 3.39
N VAL A 95 0.01 -7.87 4.58
CA VAL A 95 0.13 -7.00 5.74
C VAL A 95 1.61 -6.70 6.03
N GLY A 96 1.96 -5.43 6.25
CA GLY A 96 3.36 -5.03 6.42
C GLY A 96 3.94 -4.25 5.25
N GLN A 97 3.32 -4.27 4.07
CA GLN A 97 3.86 -3.62 2.86
C GLN A 97 3.26 -2.21 2.71
N ILE A 98 3.79 -1.24 3.45
CA ILE A 98 3.22 0.12 3.55
C ILE A 98 3.25 0.79 2.18
N PHE A 99 4.41 0.82 1.53
CA PHE A 99 4.55 1.56 0.28
C PHE A 99 3.86 0.86 -0.88
N ALA A 100 3.87 -0.47 -0.94
CA ALA A 100 3.07 -1.21 -1.92
C ALA A 100 1.58 -0.91 -1.76
N THR A 101 1.07 -0.89 -0.52
CA THR A 101 -0.33 -0.53 -0.25
C THR A 101 -0.64 0.91 -0.68
N LEU A 102 0.24 1.86 -0.36
CA LEU A 102 0.05 3.26 -0.74
C LEU A 102 0.12 3.45 -2.26
N VAL A 103 1.03 2.78 -2.97
CA VAL A 103 1.12 2.80 -4.44
C VAL A 103 -0.16 2.26 -5.07
N ASP A 104 -0.73 1.19 -4.52
CA ASP A 104 -2.03 0.73 -5.02
C ASP A 104 -3.14 1.74 -4.67
N MET A 105 -3.16 2.30 -3.46
CA MET A 105 -4.13 3.34 -3.10
C MET A 105 -4.07 4.56 -4.02
N GLN A 106 -2.89 4.96 -4.53
CA GLN A 106 -2.75 6.04 -5.52
C GLN A 106 -3.60 5.81 -6.78
N LYS A 107 -3.81 4.56 -7.18
CA LYS A 107 -4.59 4.18 -8.37
C LYS A 107 -6.09 4.03 -8.09
N HIS A 108 -6.48 3.85 -6.83
CA HIS A 108 -7.85 3.58 -6.45
C HIS A 108 -8.65 4.87 -6.19
N MET A 109 -9.90 4.83 -6.61
CA MET A 109 -10.90 5.87 -6.46
C MET A 109 -11.78 5.60 -5.25
N SER A 110 -12.34 6.68 -4.68
CA SER A 110 -13.37 6.61 -3.67
C SER A 110 -14.35 7.75 -3.85
N THR A 111 -15.64 7.51 -3.56
CA THR A 111 -16.65 8.57 -3.55
C THR A 111 -16.43 9.54 -2.39
N ASN A 112 -16.09 9.01 -1.21
CA ASN A 112 -15.68 9.82 -0.07
C ASN A 112 -14.16 9.73 0.07
N LEU A 113 -13.48 10.88 0.08
CA LEU A 113 -12.03 10.92 0.12
C LEU A 113 -11.48 10.30 1.43
N VAL A 114 -12.14 10.50 2.57
CA VAL A 114 -11.74 9.93 3.86
C VAL A 114 -11.75 8.40 3.85
N ASP A 115 -12.62 7.79 3.04
CA ASP A 115 -12.66 6.32 2.88
C ASP A 115 -11.38 5.77 2.25
N ARG A 116 -10.58 6.59 1.54
CA ARG A 116 -9.24 6.17 1.08
C ARG A 116 -8.32 5.93 2.26
N VAL A 117 -8.31 6.82 3.24
CA VAL A 117 -7.51 6.63 4.46
C VAL A 117 -8.04 5.42 5.25
N ALA A 118 -9.36 5.35 5.45
CA ALA A 118 -9.97 4.22 6.16
C ALA A 118 -9.69 2.86 5.47
N GLY A 119 -9.59 2.85 4.13
CA GLY A 119 -9.18 1.72 3.30
C GLY A 119 -7.83 1.11 3.67
N LEU A 120 -6.91 1.92 4.21
CA LEU A 120 -5.55 1.50 4.57
C LEU A 120 -5.45 0.91 5.98
N THR A 121 -6.49 1.06 6.80
CA THR A 121 -6.47 0.71 8.23
C THR A 121 -5.91 -0.69 8.46
N PHE A 122 -6.35 -1.69 7.72
CA PHE A 122 -5.94 -3.07 7.99
C PHE A 122 -4.53 -3.39 7.49
N SER A 123 -4.12 -2.83 6.35
CA SER A 123 -2.77 -3.01 5.80
C SER A 123 -1.68 -2.41 6.71
N LEU A 124 -1.99 -1.27 7.35
CA LEU A 124 -1.03 -0.49 8.14
C LEU A 124 -1.00 -0.86 9.64
N GLN A 125 -1.75 -1.89 10.05
CA GLN A 125 -1.74 -2.50 11.39
C GLN A 125 -1.75 -1.51 12.57
N PRO A 126 -2.79 -0.67 12.71
CA PRO A 126 -2.93 0.15 13.91
C PRO A 126 -3.33 -0.69 15.12
N TYR A 127 -2.81 -0.33 16.30
CA TYR A 127 -3.24 -0.92 17.57
C TYR A 127 -4.70 -0.60 17.89
N THR A 128 -5.13 0.60 17.51
CA THR A 128 -6.49 1.10 17.70
C THR A 128 -6.98 1.69 16.39
N ILE A 129 -8.12 1.23 15.90
CA ILE A 129 -8.72 1.80 14.69
C ILE A 129 -9.18 3.23 15.02
N PRO A 130 -8.67 4.26 14.32
CA PRO A 130 -9.15 5.63 14.52
C PRO A 130 -10.63 5.75 14.17
N ALA A 131 -11.34 6.65 14.86
CA ALA A 131 -12.66 7.07 14.42
C ALA A 131 -12.49 7.96 13.19
N TYR A 132 -13.28 7.70 12.14
CA TYR A 132 -13.30 8.52 10.94
C TYR A 132 -14.66 9.19 10.79
N HIS A 133 -14.64 10.50 10.58
CA HIS A 133 -15.83 11.30 10.34
C HIS A 133 -15.78 11.94 8.94
N GLU A 134 -16.93 12.01 8.26
CA GLU A 134 -16.98 12.57 6.90
C GLU A 134 -16.56 14.06 6.82
N SER A 135 -16.61 14.77 7.95
CA SER A 135 -16.20 16.16 8.08
C SER A 135 -14.69 16.36 8.33
N GLU A 136 -13.94 15.28 8.57
CA GLU A 136 -12.49 15.36 8.80
C GLU A 136 -11.74 15.66 7.51
N THR A 137 -10.58 16.31 7.65
CA THR A 137 -9.67 16.45 6.54
C THR A 137 -8.93 15.14 6.29
N LEU A 138 -8.51 14.92 5.04
CA LEU A 138 -7.68 13.77 4.67
C LEU A 138 -6.39 13.71 5.49
N GLU A 139 -5.79 14.87 5.74
CA GLU A 139 -4.56 14.96 6.53
C GLU A 139 -4.79 14.57 7.98
N ASP A 140 -5.89 15.02 8.60
CA ASP A 140 -6.21 14.66 9.98
C ASP A 140 -6.48 13.16 10.11
N ALA A 141 -7.25 12.58 9.18
CA ALA A 141 -7.51 11.15 9.13
C ALA A 141 -6.22 10.34 8.92
N TRP A 142 -5.35 10.80 8.01
CA TRP A 142 -4.06 10.18 7.73
C TRP A 142 -3.15 10.23 8.96
N MET A 143 -3.05 11.39 9.61
CA MET A 143 -2.27 11.58 10.83
C MET A 143 -2.77 10.72 11.98
N ALA A 144 -4.09 10.59 12.15
CA ALA A 144 -4.68 9.70 13.14
C ALA A 144 -4.33 8.23 12.87
N LEU A 145 -4.38 7.80 11.59
CA LEU A 145 -3.98 6.46 11.19
C LEU A 145 -2.50 6.23 11.45
N VAL A 146 -1.63 7.15 11.01
CA VAL A 146 -0.19 7.10 11.28
C VAL A 146 0.03 6.98 12.77
N ASN A 147 -0.48 7.88 13.61
CA ASN A 147 -0.32 7.81 15.08
C ASN A 147 -0.70 6.46 15.70
N ALA A 148 -1.72 5.79 15.14
CA ALA A 148 -2.20 4.53 15.67
C ALA A 148 -1.42 3.29 15.20
N MET A 149 -0.58 3.38 14.16
CA MET A 149 0.16 2.25 13.59
C MET A 149 1.05 1.53 14.61
N PHE A 150 1.28 0.23 14.38
CA PHE A 150 2.27 -0.55 15.11
C PHE A 150 3.69 0.05 14.94
N PRO A 151 4.56 0.05 15.98
CA PRO A 151 5.86 0.70 15.98
C PRO A 151 6.79 0.35 14.81
N GLY A 152 6.78 -0.92 14.38
CA GLY A 152 7.54 -1.36 13.22
C GLY A 152 7.07 -0.73 11.90
N MET A 153 5.80 -0.33 11.80
CA MET A 153 5.27 0.38 10.62
C MET A 153 5.68 1.85 10.61
N HIS A 154 5.65 2.53 11.76
CA HIS A 154 6.21 3.88 11.88
C HIS A 154 7.68 3.91 11.45
N MET A 155 8.45 2.89 11.83
CA MET A 155 9.86 2.81 11.48
C MET A 155 10.09 2.75 9.97
N LYS A 156 9.22 2.05 9.24
CA LYS A 156 9.29 1.99 7.77
C LYS A 156 9.07 3.37 7.15
N ILE A 157 8.10 4.13 7.64
CA ILE A 157 7.89 5.51 7.19
C ILE A 157 9.12 6.36 7.50
N LEU A 158 9.63 6.31 8.74
CA LEU A 158 10.76 7.11 9.19
C LEU A 158 12.06 6.85 8.41
N LEU A 159 12.38 5.59 8.10
CA LEU A 159 13.67 5.24 7.47
C LEU A 159 13.65 5.18 5.96
N VAL A 160 12.53 4.80 5.37
CA VAL A 160 12.48 4.43 3.95
C VAL A 160 11.89 5.55 3.11
N TYR A 161 10.99 6.36 3.65
CA TYR A 161 10.46 7.50 2.91
C TYR A 161 11.55 8.57 2.69
N PRO A 162 11.87 8.94 1.44
CA PRO A 162 13.04 9.77 1.13
C PRO A 162 12.80 11.28 1.31
N GLY A 163 11.54 11.71 1.41
CA GLY A 163 11.16 13.11 1.46
C GLY A 163 11.11 13.68 2.88
N VAL A 164 11.22 15.01 2.98
CA VAL A 164 10.91 15.72 4.22
C VAL A 164 9.40 15.92 4.30
N GLY A 165 8.83 15.60 5.44
CA GLY A 165 7.43 15.85 5.76
C GLY A 165 7.07 17.33 5.68
N LEU A 166 5.99 17.64 4.96
CA LEU A 166 5.50 19.00 4.78
C LEU A 166 4.48 19.44 5.84
N GLY A 167 4.05 18.51 6.70
CA GLY A 167 3.12 18.78 7.80
C GLY A 167 3.82 19.30 9.06
N CYS A 168 3.18 19.11 10.21
CA CYS A 168 3.75 19.51 11.51
C CYS A 168 5.01 18.71 11.89
N LYS A 169 5.16 17.48 11.37
CA LYS A 169 6.26 16.57 11.67
C LYS A 169 7.13 16.35 10.42
N LYS A 170 8.36 16.86 10.44
CA LYS A 170 9.31 16.81 9.30
C LYS A 170 9.72 15.42 8.83
N TRP A 171 9.53 14.39 9.64
CA TRP A 171 9.92 13.01 9.29
C TRP A 171 8.73 12.17 8.82
N ARG A 172 7.51 12.74 8.82
CA ARG A 172 6.30 12.08 8.36
C ARG A 172 5.82 12.69 7.06
N PRO A 173 5.59 11.89 6.00
CA PRO A 173 4.94 12.41 4.82
C PRO A 173 3.49 12.79 5.13
N THR A 174 3.03 13.89 4.52
CA THR A 174 1.62 14.23 4.49
C THR A 174 0.85 13.26 3.61
N TRP A 175 -0.49 13.27 3.71
CA TRP A 175 -1.36 12.51 2.83
C TRP A 175 -1.08 12.84 1.35
N ASP A 176 -0.95 14.13 1.02
CA ASP A 176 -0.69 14.56 -0.34
C ASP A 176 0.67 14.06 -0.85
N GLN A 177 1.71 14.06 -0.02
CA GLN A 177 3.01 13.51 -0.38
C GLN A 177 2.91 12.03 -0.73
N VAL A 178 2.26 11.21 0.11
CA VAL A 178 2.12 9.78 -0.16
C VAL A 178 1.20 9.47 -1.33
N MET A 179 0.33 10.40 -1.73
CA MET A 179 -0.60 10.20 -2.84
C MET A 179 -0.10 10.75 -4.18
N MET A 180 0.81 11.71 -4.18
CA MET A 180 1.25 12.41 -5.40
C MET A 180 2.69 12.10 -5.79
N GLU A 181 3.53 11.67 -4.85
CA GLU A 181 4.94 11.41 -5.10
C GLU A 181 5.20 9.92 -5.41
N PRO A 182 6.26 9.61 -6.19
CA PRO A 182 6.73 8.24 -6.34
C PRO A 182 7.20 7.70 -4.98
N LEU A 183 6.67 6.55 -4.59
CA LEU A 183 6.99 5.90 -3.33
C LEU A 183 8.14 4.89 -3.47
N PRO A 184 8.97 4.73 -2.42
CA PRO A 184 10.05 3.74 -2.42
C PRO A 184 9.50 2.31 -2.38
N GLU A 185 10.37 1.33 -2.62
CA GLU A 185 10.04 -0.08 -2.35
C GLU A 185 10.07 -0.37 -0.86
N ASP A 186 9.21 -1.28 -0.41
CA ASP A 186 9.17 -1.73 0.99
C ASP A 186 10.48 -2.44 1.41
N ALA A 187 10.98 -2.06 2.59
CA ALA A 187 12.09 -2.76 3.22
C ALA A 187 11.57 -3.96 4.04
N ASN A 188 12.03 -5.16 3.70
CA ASN A 188 11.53 -6.40 4.32
C ASN A 188 12.09 -6.70 5.72
N TYR A 189 13.13 -5.97 6.18
CA TYR A 189 13.75 -6.21 7.49
C TYR A 189 14.33 -4.93 8.09
N ILE A 190 13.54 -4.25 8.94
CA ILE A 190 14.02 -3.17 9.80
C ILE A 190 13.81 -3.62 11.24
N GLN A 191 14.89 -3.94 11.96
CA GLN A 191 14.84 -4.36 13.36
C GLN A 191 14.92 -3.13 14.27
N ALA A 192 13.89 -2.30 14.22
CA ALA A 192 13.77 -1.08 14.98
C ALA A 192 12.30 -0.65 15.09
N ASP A 193 11.98 0.05 16.18
CA ASP A 193 10.62 0.49 16.50
C ASP A 193 10.62 1.99 16.78
N VAL A 194 9.71 2.72 16.14
CA VAL A 194 9.36 4.08 16.58
C VAL A 194 8.10 3.98 17.41
N LYS A 195 8.12 4.53 18.61
CA LYS A 195 6.94 4.59 19.45
C LYS A 195 6.31 5.97 19.34
N HIS A 196 5.00 6.05 19.52
CA HIS A 196 4.23 7.28 19.53
C HIS A 196 3.50 7.45 20.87
N ASN A 197 3.52 8.66 21.42
CA ASN A 197 2.75 9.03 22.61
C ASN A 197 1.58 9.95 22.23
N ASN A 198 0.35 9.43 22.35
CA ASN A 198 -0.86 10.18 22.05
C ASN A 198 -1.10 11.38 23.00
N GLU A 199 -0.57 11.36 24.23
CA GLU A 199 -0.79 12.45 25.20
C GLU A 199 0.09 13.66 24.91
N THR A 200 1.34 13.44 24.51
CA THR A 200 2.31 14.50 24.22
C THR A 200 2.42 14.80 22.72
N ASP A 201 1.81 13.98 21.86
CA ASP A 201 2.01 13.97 20.40
C ASP A 201 3.49 13.83 20.00
N GLU A 202 4.29 13.15 20.83
CA GLU A 202 5.72 12.96 20.60
C GLU A 202 6.02 11.56 20.08
N ASP A 203 7.08 11.49 19.27
CA ASP A 203 7.60 10.26 18.71
C ASP A 203 9.04 10.08 19.16
N TRP A 204 9.39 8.85 19.51
CA TRP A 204 10.70 8.50 20.05
C TRP A 204 11.19 7.22 19.39
N PHE A 205 12.44 7.30 18.94
CA PHE A 205 13.19 6.22 18.36
C PHE A 205 14.44 6.03 19.21
N ASP A 206 14.64 4.82 19.71
CA ASP A 206 15.85 4.43 20.42
C ASP A 206 16.66 3.50 19.52
N GLY A 207 17.80 4.00 19.03
CA GLY A 207 18.66 3.25 18.14
C GLY A 207 20.04 3.88 18.00
N TYR A 208 20.92 3.18 17.30
CA TYR A 208 22.29 3.60 17.13
C TYR A 208 22.35 4.89 16.30
N CYS A 209 22.84 5.96 16.91
CA CYS A 209 23.13 7.21 16.22
C CYS A 209 24.55 7.15 15.64
N THR A 210 24.66 7.34 14.33
CA THR A 210 25.97 7.53 13.69
C THR A 210 26.45 8.95 13.99
N GLU A 211 27.33 9.10 14.98
CA GLU A 211 27.86 10.41 15.38
C GLU A 211 28.66 11.10 14.25
N LYS A 212 29.32 10.31 13.40
CA LYS A 212 30.15 10.79 12.28
C LYS A 212 30.10 9.81 11.12
N GLY A 213 29.83 10.32 9.91
CA GLY A 213 29.93 9.57 8.66
C GLY A 213 30.78 10.34 7.65
N HIS A 214 31.76 9.69 7.04
CA HIS A 214 32.52 10.27 5.94
C HIS A 214 31.78 10.01 4.62
N VAL A 215 31.26 11.09 4.01
CA VAL A 215 30.66 11.02 2.66
C VAL A 215 31.78 11.15 1.63
N GLN A 216 32.13 10.05 0.95
CA GLN A 216 32.97 10.11 -0.25
C GLN A 216 32.07 10.30 -1.47
N VAL A 217 32.13 11.50 -2.05
CA VAL A 217 31.50 11.77 -3.34
C VAL A 217 32.31 11.04 -4.42
N PHE A 218 31.70 10.09 -5.13
CA PHE A 218 32.28 9.54 -6.34
C PHE A 218 32.23 10.62 -7.43
N ASN A 219 33.36 11.28 -7.68
CA ASN A 219 33.55 12.10 -8.87
C ASN A 219 33.53 11.17 -10.10
N VAL A 220 32.38 11.03 -10.73
CA VAL A 220 32.32 10.54 -12.12
C VAL A 220 32.85 11.67 -12.98
N GLY A 221 34.12 11.58 -13.36
CA GLY A 221 34.76 12.54 -14.23
C GLY A 221 33.99 12.68 -15.54
N LEU A 222 33.54 13.90 -15.84
CA LEU A 222 33.24 14.34 -17.19
C LEU A 222 34.51 14.16 -18.01
N ALA A 223 34.54 13.13 -18.85
CA ALA A 223 35.50 13.04 -19.93
C ALA A 223 35.07 14.05 -20.99
N ASP A 224 35.59 15.28 -20.89
CA ASP A 224 35.67 16.19 -22.03
C ASP A 224 36.62 15.56 -23.05
N GLY A 225 36.03 14.85 -24.01
CA GLY A 225 36.70 14.44 -25.24
C GLY A 225 36.64 15.60 -26.23
N HIS A 226 37.81 16.18 -26.49
CA HIS A 226 38.10 17.03 -27.64
C HIS A 226 37.61 16.41 -28.96
N ASP A 227 37.00 17.23 -29.81
CA ASP A 227 37.50 17.55 -31.16
C ASP A 227 37.11 18.99 -31.53
#